data_AF-A0A2V9ZPF5-F1
#
_entry.id   AF-A0A2V9ZPF5-F1
#
_cell.length_a   1.000
_cell.length_b   1.000
_cell.length_c   1.000
_cell.angle_alpha   90.00
_cell.angle_beta   90.00
_cell.angle_gamma   90.00
#
_symmetry.space_group_name_H-M   'P 1'
#
loop_
_entity.id
_entity.type
_entity.pdbx_description
1 polymer ?
#
loop_
_entity_poly.entity_id
_entity_poly.type
_entity_poly.pdbx_seq_one_letter_code
_entity_poly.pdbx_strand_id
1 'polypeptide(L)'
;MITVLTGGTGGAKFVDGLRHVVSPEELTIIVNTGDDLLWWGLYVSPDIDSITYVLAGLLSKERGWGVKGDTFHCLQAMGQLGQPIWFHTGDRDLAVHLVRSQLLAQGRTLSETTLEIAGKLEVKARILPMSDSRVETRVMTPAGELSFEE
;
A
#
# COMPACT_ATOMS: atom_id res chain seq x y z
N MET A 1 -13.05 -16.53 12.84
CA MET A 1 -12.09 -15.40 12.93
C MET A 1 -10.66 -15.89 12.77
N ILE A 2 -9.92 -15.37 11.78
CA ILE A 2 -8.51 -15.67 11.49
C ILE A 2 -7.72 -14.35 11.43
N THR A 3 -6.54 -14.33 12.05
CA THR A 3 -5.60 -13.20 11.97
C THR A 3 -4.37 -13.59 11.15
N VAL A 4 -3.97 -12.73 10.22
CA VAL A 4 -2.82 -12.93 9.34
C VAL A 4 -1.84 -11.78 9.52
N LEU A 5 -0.57 -12.09 9.79
CA LEU A 5 0.52 -11.13 9.66
C LEU A 5 1.05 -11.23 8.23
N THR A 6 1.15 -10.11 7.54
CA THR A 6 1.48 -10.11 6.10
C THR A 6 2.34 -8.93 5.69
N GLY A 7 3.13 -9.14 4.64
CA GLY A 7 3.91 -8.14 3.93
C GLY A 7 4.35 -8.69 2.58
N GLY A 8 4.69 -7.81 1.66
CA GLY A 8 5.09 -8.10 0.30
C GLY A 8 4.05 -8.82 -0.56
N THR A 9 4.46 -9.13 -1.79
CA THR A 9 3.62 -9.78 -2.80
C THR A 9 3.22 -11.22 -2.45
N GLY A 10 4.05 -11.94 -1.68
CA GLY A 10 3.76 -13.29 -1.21
C GLY A 10 2.59 -13.32 -0.22
N GLY A 11 2.59 -12.36 0.72
CA GLY A 11 1.50 -12.19 1.66
C GLY A 11 0.17 -11.81 0.98
N ALA A 12 0.23 -10.92 -0.01
CA ALA A 12 -0.93 -10.56 -0.82
C ALA A 12 -1.54 -11.77 -1.56
N LYS A 13 -0.72 -12.66 -2.13
CA LYS A 13 -1.19 -13.91 -2.75
C LYS A 13 -1.81 -14.88 -1.74
N PHE A 14 -1.25 -14.97 -0.55
CA PHE A 14 -1.81 -15.80 0.52
C PHE A 14 -3.20 -15.30 0.95
N VAL A 15 -3.35 -13.99 1.12
CA VAL A 15 -4.65 -13.36 1.44
C VAL A 15 -5.66 -13.51 0.29
N ASP A 16 -5.22 -13.41 -0.97
CA ASP A 16 -6.09 -13.68 -2.13
C ASP A 16 -6.59 -15.13 -2.13
N GLY A 17 -5.76 -16.11 -1.75
CA GLY A 17 -6.19 -17.49 -1.58
C GLY A 17 -7.18 -17.66 -0.42
N LEU A 18 -6.90 -17.04 0.73
CA LEU A 18 -7.72 -17.16 1.93
C LEU A 18 -9.16 -16.65 1.75
N ARG A 19 -9.35 -15.54 1.04
CA ARG A 19 -10.70 -14.96 0.85
C ARG A 19 -11.66 -15.87 0.08
N HIS A 20 -11.16 -16.93 -0.57
CA HIS A 20 -11.98 -17.93 -1.25
C HIS A 20 -12.51 -19.03 -0.33
N VAL A 21 -11.91 -19.19 0.86
CA VAL A 21 -12.26 -20.26 1.81
C VAL A 21 -12.67 -19.74 3.19
N VAL A 22 -12.48 -18.45 3.44
CA VAL A 22 -12.89 -17.76 4.66
C VAL A 22 -13.72 -16.54 4.29
N SER A 23 -14.84 -16.34 4.97
CA SER A 23 -15.65 -15.13 4.81
C SER A 23 -14.79 -13.89 5.09
N PRO A 24 -14.79 -12.86 4.23
CA PRO A 24 -13.99 -11.66 4.42
C PRO A 24 -14.15 -11.00 5.79
N GLU A 25 -15.37 -11.01 6.34
CA GLU A 25 -15.71 -10.43 7.64
C GLU A 25 -15.05 -11.14 8.83
N GLU A 26 -14.55 -12.36 8.63
CA GLU A 26 -13.81 -13.12 9.64
C GLU A 26 -12.29 -12.95 9.54
N LEU A 27 -11.79 -12.20 8.56
CA LEU A 27 -10.37 -11.96 8.34
C LEU A 27 -9.92 -10.65 8.98
N THR A 28 -8.90 -10.74 9.83
CA THR A 28 -8.10 -9.59 10.29
C THR A 28 -6.70 -9.71 9.72
N ILE A 29 -6.28 -8.72 8.94
CA ILE A 29 -4.99 -8.68 8.27
C ILE A 29 -4.15 -7.57 8.90
N ILE A 30 -3.06 -7.94 9.57
CA ILE A 30 -2.09 -7.01 10.14
C ILE A 30 -0.94 -6.91 9.16
N VAL A 31 -0.74 -5.71 8.62
CA VAL A 31 0.11 -5.46 7.47
C VAL A 31 1.40 -4.75 7.89
N ASN A 32 2.53 -5.19 7.35
CA ASN A 32 3.81 -4.52 7.47
C ASN A 32 3.69 -3.04 7.04
N THR A 33 4.40 -2.17 7.77
CA THR A 33 4.54 -0.74 7.45
C THR A 33 6.00 -0.34 7.28
N GLY A 34 6.94 -1.29 7.37
CA GLY A 34 8.36 -1.01 7.24
C GLY A 34 8.77 -0.53 5.84
N ASP A 35 7.94 -0.79 4.84
CA ASP A 35 8.18 -0.39 3.45
C ASP A 35 7.43 0.92 3.13
N ASP A 36 6.76 1.52 4.12
CA ASP A 36 6.14 2.83 3.97
C ASP A 36 7.20 3.90 3.69
N LEU A 37 6.86 4.86 2.83
CA LEU A 37 7.79 5.93 2.43
C LEU A 37 7.06 7.21 2.06
N LEU A 38 7.83 8.30 1.98
CA LEU A 38 7.38 9.55 1.36
C LEU A 38 7.85 9.62 -0.09
N TRP A 39 6.92 9.44 -1.02
CA TRP A 39 7.16 9.53 -2.45
C TRP A 39 6.59 10.83 -3.02
N TRP A 40 7.46 11.71 -3.54
CA TRP A 40 7.09 13.06 -3.98
C TRP A 40 6.30 13.88 -2.93
N GLY A 41 6.59 13.64 -1.65
CA GLY A 41 5.90 14.27 -0.51
C GLY A 41 4.56 13.61 -0.12
N LEU A 42 4.16 12.53 -0.79
CA LEU A 42 2.97 11.75 -0.47
C LEU A 42 3.34 10.52 0.34
N TYR A 43 2.50 10.17 1.32
CA TYR A 43 2.65 8.97 2.12
C TYR A 43 2.16 7.74 1.33
N VAL A 44 3.07 6.79 1.12
CA VAL A 44 2.84 5.54 0.39
C VAL A 44 3.00 4.36 1.35
N SER A 45 2.10 3.37 1.26
CA SER A 45 2.14 2.14 2.06
C SER A 45 2.01 0.91 1.17
N PRO A 46 3.11 0.45 0.52
CA PRO A 46 3.06 -0.55 -0.55
C PRO A 46 2.33 -1.84 -0.16
N ASP A 47 2.58 -2.32 1.06
CA ASP A 47 1.97 -3.56 1.54
C ASP A 47 0.49 -3.39 1.88
N ILE A 48 0.10 -2.27 2.51
CA ILE A 48 -1.31 -1.96 2.81
C ILE A 48 -2.09 -1.82 1.50
N ASP A 49 -1.53 -1.11 0.53
CA ASP A 49 -2.14 -0.90 -0.78
C ASP A 49 -2.31 -2.21 -1.53
N SER A 50 -1.28 -3.06 -1.54
CA SER A 50 -1.35 -4.38 -2.15
C SER A 50 -2.45 -5.26 -1.54
N ILE A 51 -2.56 -5.31 -0.20
CA ILE A 51 -3.62 -6.06 0.49
C ILE A 51 -5.01 -5.48 0.17
N THR A 52 -5.12 -4.15 0.19
CA THR A 52 -6.39 -3.46 -0.10
C THR A 52 -6.84 -3.75 -1.53
N TYR A 53 -5.94 -3.66 -2.51
CA TYR A 53 -6.26 -3.95 -3.91
C TYR A 53 -6.57 -5.41 -4.16
N VAL A 54 -5.88 -6.35 -3.51
CA VAL A 54 -6.24 -7.78 -3.61
C VAL A 54 -7.67 -8.01 -3.15
N LEU A 55 -8.00 -7.52 -1.95
CA LEU A 55 -9.30 -7.76 -1.34
C LEU A 55 -10.43 -7.05 -2.09
N ALA A 56 -10.18 -5.88 -2.66
CA ALA A 56 -11.10 -5.16 -3.53
C ALA A 56 -11.19 -5.76 -4.96
N GLY A 57 -10.36 -6.76 -5.30
CA GLY A 57 -10.30 -7.32 -6.65
C GLY A 57 -9.75 -6.33 -7.69
N LEU A 58 -8.93 -5.37 -7.25
CA LEU A 58 -8.31 -4.31 -8.03
C LEU A 58 -6.83 -4.55 -8.33
N LEU A 59 -6.15 -5.50 -7.68
CA LEU A 59 -4.72 -5.74 -7.92
C LEU A 59 -4.45 -6.10 -9.39
N SER A 60 -3.42 -5.49 -9.98
CA SER A 60 -2.94 -5.85 -11.31
C SER A 60 -2.29 -7.23 -11.29
N LYS A 61 -2.95 -8.22 -11.93
CA LYS A 61 -2.39 -9.58 -12.08
C LYS A 61 -1.18 -9.63 -13.00
N GLU A 62 -1.10 -8.74 -13.98
CA GLU A 62 -0.01 -8.67 -14.94
C GLU A 62 1.30 -8.22 -14.28
N ARG A 63 1.22 -7.17 -13.44
CA ARG A 63 2.39 -6.62 -12.74
C ARG A 63 2.67 -7.30 -11.40
N GLY A 64 1.62 -7.85 -10.76
CA GLY A 64 1.69 -8.39 -9.40
C GLY A 64 1.64 -7.32 -8.30
N TRP A 65 1.54 -6.04 -8.67
CA TRP A 65 1.45 -4.87 -7.79
C TRP A 65 0.64 -3.76 -8.46
N GLY A 66 0.18 -2.79 -7.66
CA GLY A 66 -0.59 -1.65 -8.13
C GLY A 66 -1.98 -2.01 -8.67
N VAL A 67 -2.67 -1.02 -9.26
CA VAL A 67 -4.07 -1.15 -9.66
C VAL A 67 -4.20 -1.72 -11.08
N LYS A 68 -5.22 -2.55 -11.31
CA LYS A 68 -5.57 -3.10 -12.64
C LYS A 68 -6.07 -1.99 -13.57
N GLY A 69 -5.60 -2.02 -14.82
CA GLY A 69 -5.96 -1.02 -15.83
C GLY A 69 -5.48 0.40 -15.50
N ASP A 70 -4.43 0.51 -14.69
CA ASP A 70 -3.82 1.80 -14.37
C ASP A 70 -2.98 2.35 -15.53
N THR A 71 -2.86 3.67 -15.59
CA THR A 71 -2.00 4.43 -16.52
C THR A 71 -0.85 5.07 -15.74
N PHE A 72 0.15 5.59 -16.44
CA PHE A 72 1.37 6.16 -15.83
C PHE A 72 1.68 7.55 -16.38
N HIS A 73 0.64 8.33 -16.71
CA HIS A 73 0.83 9.66 -17.29
C HIS A 73 1.47 10.64 -16.30
N CYS A 74 1.07 10.58 -15.02
CA CYS A 74 1.69 11.38 -13.98
C CYS A 74 3.17 11.02 -13.81
N LEU A 75 3.51 9.73 -13.72
CA LEU A 75 4.90 9.27 -13.64
C LEU A 75 5.76 9.80 -14.80
N GLN A 76 5.25 9.76 -16.02
CA GLN A 76 5.94 10.30 -17.20
C GLN A 76 6.15 11.83 -17.09
N ALA A 77 5.12 12.57 -16.67
CA ALA A 77 5.21 14.02 -16.46
C ALA A 77 6.21 14.37 -15.34
N MET A 78 6.23 13.60 -14.25
CA MET A 78 7.20 13.77 -13.16
C MET A 78 8.64 13.58 -13.67
N GLY A 79 8.88 12.59 -14.52
CA GLY A 79 10.17 12.41 -15.19
C GLY A 79 10.57 13.60 -16.07
N GLN A 80 9.62 14.18 -16.82
CA GLN A 80 9.86 15.39 -17.63
C GLN A 80 10.21 16.61 -16.77
N LEU A 81 9.71 16.66 -15.52
CA LEU A 81 10.01 17.70 -14.54
C LEU A 81 11.27 17.39 -13.70
N GLY A 82 12.01 16.33 -14.02
CA GLY A 82 13.27 15.97 -13.35
C GLY A 82 13.10 15.30 -11.98
N GLN A 83 11.92 14.78 -11.67
CA GLN A 83 11.68 14.03 -10.44
C GLN A 83 12.11 12.56 -10.59
N PRO A 84 12.48 11.88 -9.49
CA PRO A 84 12.80 10.45 -9.56
C PRO A 84 11.57 9.64 -9.95
N ILE A 85 11.76 8.60 -10.75
CA ILE A 85 10.68 7.76 -11.32
C ILE A 85 10.89 6.26 -11.06
N TRP A 86 11.83 5.90 -10.18
CA TRP A 86 12.16 4.50 -9.91
C TRP A 86 11.00 3.76 -9.21
N PHE A 87 10.24 4.44 -8.36
CA PHE A 87 9.01 3.92 -7.77
C PHE A 87 7.84 4.16 -8.73
N HIS A 88 7.38 3.10 -9.40
CA HIS A 88 6.36 3.21 -10.43
C HIS A 88 4.96 3.38 -9.82
N THR A 89 4.55 4.62 -9.58
CA THR A 89 3.17 4.93 -9.16
C THR A 89 2.27 5.14 -10.38
N GLY A 90 1.19 4.37 -10.46
CA GLY A 90 0.14 4.57 -11.48
C GLY A 90 -0.83 5.70 -11.11
N ASP A 91 -1.62 6.18 -12.06
CA ASP A 91 -2.50 7.35 -11.87
C ASP A 91 -3.66 7.06 -10.89
N ARG A 92 -4.18 5.83 -10.84
CA ARG A 92 -5.19 5.39 -9.86
C ARG A 92 -4.56 5.10 -8.50
N ASP A 93 -3.37 4.53 -8.50
CA ASP A 93 -2.59 4.30 -7.29
C ASP A 93 -2.24 5.63 -6.59
N LEU A 94 -1.85 6.63 -7.37
CA LEU A 94 -1.60 8.00 -6.90
C LEU A 94 -2.82 8.60 -6.19
N ALA A 95 -4.04 8.31 -6.64
CA ALA A 95 -5.25 8.80 -5.98
C ALA A 95 -5.36 8.28 -4.54
N VAL A 96 -4.94 7.04 -4.28
CA VAL A 96 -4.90 6.46 -2.94
C VAL A 96 -3.85 7.17 -2.07
N HIS A 97 -2.66 7.43 -2.62
CA HIS A 97 -1.59 8.16 -1.93
C HIS A 97 -2.02 9.59 -1.56
N LEU A 98 -2.72 10.28 -2.46
CA LEU A 98 -3.27 11.62 -2.23
C LEU A 98 -4.27 11.62 -1.07
N VAL A 99 -5.26 10.71 -1.10
CA VAL A 99 -6.27 10.59 -0.05
C VAL A 99 -5.62 10.23 1.30
N ARG A 100 -4.70 9.26 1.32
CA ARG A 100 -3.95 8.89 2.52
C ARG A 100 -3.22 10.09 3.11
N SER A 101 -2.46 10.79 2.29
CA SER A 101 -1.68 11.95 2.71
C SER A 101 -2.57 13.06 3.26
N GLN A 102 -3.71 13.31 2.61
CA GLN A 102 -4.69 14.29 3.08
C GLN A 102 -5.26 13.92 4.46
N LEU A 103 -5.65 12.67 4.69
CA LEU A 103 -6.22 12.22 5.96
C LEU A 103 -5.19 12.27 7.10
N LEU A 104 -3.95 11.83 6.83
CA LEU A 104 -2.85 11.94 7.78
C LEU A 104 -2.54 13.41 8.13
N ALA A 105 -2.55 14.31 7.13
CA ALA A 105 -2.37 15.74 7.36
C ALA A 105 -3.50 16.38 8.19
N GLN A 106 -4.69 15.77 8.22
CA GLN A 106 -5.81 16.16 9.09
C GLN A 106 -5.70 15.60 10.51
N GLY A 107 -4.61 14.89 10.83
CA GLY A 107 -4.36 14.32 12.15
C GLY A 107 -4.97 12.93 12.37
N ARG A 108 -5.48 12.27 11.31
CA ARG A 108 -5.92 10.88 11.41
C ARG A 108 -4.73 9.94 11.55
N THR A 109 -4.95 8.80 12.20
CA THR A 109 -3.93 7.75 12.26
C THR A 109 -3.88 6.93 10.97
N LEU A 110 -2.81 6.14 10.79
CA LEU A 110 -2.69 5.24 9.64
C LEU A 110 -3.80 4.17 9.65
N SER A 111 -4.19 3.70 10.84
CA SER A 111 -5.31 2.75 11.02
C SER A 111 -6.64 3.35 10.59
N GLU A 112 -6.95 4.57 11.00
CA GLU A 112 -8.18 5.27 10.61
C GLU A 112 -8.21 5.53 9.10
N THR A 113 -7.07 5.95 8.55
CA THR A 113 -6.90 6.23 7.12
C THR A 113 -7.06 4.95 6.29
N THR A 114 -6.45 3.85 6.73
CA THR A 114 -6.56 2.53 6.09
C THR A 114 -8.01 2.04 6.12
N LEU A 115 -8.69 2.16 7.26
CA LEU A 115 -10.10 1.79 7.39
C LEU A 115 -10.99 2.59 6.42
N GLU A 116 -10.77 3.89 6.31
CA GLU A 116 -11.56 4.75 5.42
C GLU A 116 -11.35 4.39 3.95
N ILE A 117 -10.09 4.26 3.50
CA ILE A 117 -9.75 3.90 2.11
C ILE A 117 -10.28 2.50 1.78
N ALA A 118 -10.03 1.51 2.63
CA ALA A 118 -10.51 0.13 2.44
C ALA A 118 -12.04 0.08 2.34
N GLY A 119 -12.74 0.85 3.18
CA GLY A 119 -14.20 0.97 3.12
C GLY A 119 -14.72 1.59 1.82
N LYS A 120 -14.04 2.62 1.28
CA LYS A 120 -14.38 3.22 -0.03
C LYS A 120 -14.16 2.26 -1.20
N LEU A 121 -13.26 1.29 -1.04
CA LEU A 121 -12.98 0.23 -2.02
C LEU A 121 -13.79 -1.05 -1.74
N GLU A 122 -14.81 -0.98 -0.89
CA GLU A 122 -15.73 -2.08 -0.55
C GLU A 122 -15.02 -3.32 0.05
N VAL A 123 -13.86 -3.12 0.69
CA VAL A 123 -13.16 -4.18 1.40
C VAL A 123 -13.87 -4.47 2.72
N LYS A 124 -14.26 -5.74 2.89
CA LYS A 124 -15.00 -6.21 4.08
C LYS A 124 -14.11 -6.79 5.17
N ALA A 125 -12.89 -7.21 4.83
CA ALA A 125 -11.93 -7.69 5.81
C ALA A 125 -11.37 -6.52 6.62
N ARG A 126 -10.95 -6.79 7.85
CA ARG A 126 -10.32 -5.78 8.71
C ARG A 126 -8.84 -5.70 8.37
N ILE A 127 -8.42 -4.60 7.75
CA ILE A 127 -7.00 -4.30 7.50
C ILE A 127 -6.48 -3.38 8.60
N LEU A 128 -5.37 -3.75 9.22
CA LEU A 128 -4.69 -2.95 10.24
C LEU A 128 -3.22 -2.76 9.83
N PRO A 129 -2.67 -1.54 9.87
CA PRO A 129 -1.23 -1.40 9.87
C PRO A 129 -0.65 -2.04 11.14
N MET A 130 0.57 -2.55 11.09
CA MET A 130 1.24 -3.08 12.29
C MET A 130 1.51 -1.99 13.35
N SER A 131 1.51 -0.71 12.94
CA SER A 131 1.75 0.45 13.80
C SER A 131 1.11 1.71 13.19
N ASP A 132 0.60 2.60 14.03
CA ASP A 132 0.24 3.99 13.62
C ASP A 132 1.43 4.94 13.66
N SER A 133 2.50 4.56 14.37
CA SER A 133 3.78 5.28 14.36
C SER A 133 4.57 4.89 13.12
N ARG A 134 5.31 5.86 12.56
CA ARG A 134 6.20 5.64 11.42
C ARG A 134 7.31 4.64 11.78
N VAL A 135 7.40 3.57 11.00
CA VAL A 135 8.45 2.55 11.07
C VAL A 135 8.97 2.37 9.64
N GLU A 136 10.27 2.45 9.44
CA GLU A 136 10.87 2.26 8.10
C GLU A 136 12.03 1.28 8.20
N THR A 137 12.02 0.29 7.33
CA THR A 137 13.13 -0.64 7.14
C THR A 137 14.25 0.09 6.43
N ARG A 138 15.45 0.07 7.04
CA ARG A 138 16.63 0.75 6.53
C ARG A 138 17.76 -0.24 6.28
N VAL A 139 18.48 -0.04 5.18
CA VAL A 139 19.59 -0.90 4.77
C VAL A 139 20.90 -0.15 4.88
N MET A 140 21.82 -0.67 5.70
CA MET A 140 23.17 -0.13 5.85
C MET A 140 24.06 -0.63 4.71
N THR A 141 24.54 0.29 3.88
CA THR A 141 25.46 -0.01 2.78
C THR A 141 26.78 0.75 2.94
N PRO A 142 27.85 0.36 2.22
CA PRO A 142 29.07 1.16 2.18
C PRO A 142 28.88 2.59 1.62
N ALA A 143 27.81 2.84 0.86
CA ALA A 143 27.48 4.16 0.32
C ALA A 143 26.63 5.03 1.27
N GLY A 144 26.14 4.45 2.37
CA GLY A 144 25.25 5.11 3.33
C GLY A 144 24.05 4.25 3.70
N GLU A 145 23.19 4.81 4.55
CA GLU A 145 21.89 4.23 4.90
C GLU A 145 20.87 4.56 3.81
N LEU A 146 20.20 3.53 3.29
CA LEU A 146 19.15 3.64 2.28
C LEU A 146 17.81 3.18 2.85
N SER A 147 16.70 3.65 2.27
CA SER A 147 15.41 3.00 2.52
C SER A 147 15.39 1.61 1.86
N PHE A 148 14.53 0.70 2.32
CA PHE A 148 14.44 -0.64 1.72
C PHE A 148 13.98 -0.62 0.25
N GLU A 149 13.23 0.40 -0.14
CA GLU A 149 12.69 0.55 -1.50
C GLU A 149 13.70 1.19 -2.48
N GLU A 150 14.75 1.85 -2.00
CA GLU A 150 15.80 2.50 -2.80
C GLU A 150 16.98 1.57 -3.15
#